data_AF-Q633W1-F1
#
_entry.id   AF-Q633W1-F1
#
_cell.length_a   1.000
_cell.length_b   1.000
_cell.length_c   1.000
_cell.angle_alpha   90.00
_cell.angle_beta   90.00
_cell.angle_gamma   90.00
#
_symmetry.space_group_name_H-M   'P 1'
#
loop_
_entity.id
_entity.type
_entity.pdbx_description
1 polymer ?
#
loop_
_entity_poly.entity_id
_entity_poly.type
_entity_poly.pdbx_seq_one_letter_code
_entity_poly.pdbx_strand_id
1 'polypeptide(L)'
;MIHIKIDTRLPFVPPTTRRNLRFLLFMIHHNGLSLSDLLRKADIPRPSFYKVIKGKSSLIQAEEITQKLMNLIPQHNYIYVKQANEILDKAEEVSGKVDLKSHGNKAIISER
;
A
#
# COMPACT_ATOMS: atom_id res chain seq x y z
N MET A 1 19.36 7.22 10.03
CA MET A 1 18.13 7.11 9.21
C MET A 1 17.71 5.65 9.19
N ILE A 2 16.59 5.26 9.82
CA ILE A 2 16.14 3.85 9.82
C ILE A 2 15.46 3.58 8.48
N HIS A 3 16.16 2.91 7.57
CA HIS A 3 15.55 2.36 6.35
C HIS A 3 14.69 1.16 6.73
N ILE A 4 13.42 1.41 7.02
CA ILE A 4 12.46 0.32 7.16
C ILE A 4 12.17 -0.19 5.75
N LYS A 5 12.65 -1.40 5.45
CA LYS A 5 12.29 -2.13 4.24
C LYS A 5 10.81 -2.54 4.38
N ILE A 6 9.90 -1.65 3.98
CA ILE A 6 8.46 -1.91 4.02
C ILE A 6 8.13 -2.78 2.81
N ASP A 7 7.54 -3.96 3.05
CA ASP A 7 6.94 -4.74 1.97
C ASP A 7 5.69 -3.98 1.48
N THR A 8 5.80 -3.35 0.30
CA THR A 8 4.73 -2.55 -0.31
C THR A 8 3.51 -3.39 -0.68
N ARG A 9 3.62 -4.73 -0.70
CA ARG A 9 2.48 -5.61 -0.90
C ARG A 9 1.56 -5.64 0.31
N LEU A 10 2.04 -5.26 1.50
CA LEU A 10 1.25 -5.20 2.75
C LEU A 10 0.35 -6.44 2.95
N PRO A 11 0.92 -7.67 2.91
CA PRO A 11 0.15 -8.91 2.81
C PRO A 11 -0.77 -9.18 4.01
N PHE A 12 -0.47 -8.58 5.16
CA PHE A 12 -1.19 -8.76 6.43
C PHE A 12 -2.19 -7.62 6.73
N VAL A 13 -2.42 -6.72 5.77
CA VAL A 13 -3.36 -5.60 5.91
C VAL A 13 -4.67 -5.92 5.16
N PRO A 14 -5.86 -5.60 5.70
CA PRO A 14 -7.14 -5.80 5.02
C PRO A 14 -7.19 -5.12 3.64
N PRO A 15 -7.87 -5.67 2.61
CA PRO A 15 -7.81 -5.17 1.24
C PRO A 15 -8.14 -3.66 1.07
N THR A 16 -9.18 -3.19 1.76
CA THR A 16 -9.61 -1.77 1.73
C THR A 16 -8.54 -0.85 2.31
N THR A 17 -7.98 -1.19 3.47
CA THR A 17 -6.89 -0.47 4.13
C THR A 17 -5.59 -0.55 3.32
N ARG A 18 -5.31 -1.72 2.74
CA ARG A 18 -4.10 -2.03 1.97
C ARG A 18 -3.95 -1.10 0.76
N ARG A 19 -5.05 -0.90 0.02
CA ARG A 19 -5.10 0.00 -1.14
C ARG A 19 -4.71 1.43 -0.78
N ASN A 20 -5.32 1.96 0.28
CA ASN A 20 -5.05 3.33 0.75
C ASN A 20 -3.62 3.50 1.29
N LEU A 21 -3.10 2.51 2.03
CA LEU A 21 -1.73 2.55 2.52
C LEU A 21 -0.69 2.43 1.41
N ARG A 22 -0.93 1.59 0.39
CA ARG A 22 -0.07 1.52 -0.80
C ARG A 22 0.01 2.86 -1.50
N PHE A 23 -1.13 3.52 -1.68
CA PHE A 23 -1.17 4.85 -2.26
C PHE A 23 -0.40 5.87 -1.41
N LEU A 24 -0.65 5.89 -0.09
CA LEU A 24 0.07 6.76 0.82
C LEU A 24 1.60 6.58 0.70
N LEU A 25 2.08 5.33 0.68
CA LEU A 25 3.50 5.01 0.52
C LEU A 25 4.06 5.48 -0.83
N PHE A 26 3.29 5.33 -1.90
CA PHE A 26 3.65 5.84 -3.22
C PHE A 26 3.79 7.38 -3.22
N MET A 27 2.84 8.09 -2.63
CA MET A 27 2.87 9.56 -2.53
C MET A 27 4.05 10.06 -1.69
N ILE A 28 4.39 9.37 -0.62
CA ILE A 28 5.56 9.68 0.21
C ILE A 28 6.84 9.51 -0.59
N HIS A 29 6.92 8.47 -1.43
CA HIS A 29 8.14 8.16 -2.18
C HIS A 29 8.34 9.04 -3.42
N HIS A 30 7.26 9.34 -4.15
CA HIS A 30 7.36 10.00 -5.46
C HIS A 30 6.93 11.47 -5.48
N ASN A 31 6.02 11.89 -4.59
CA ASN A 31 5.49 13.26 -4.57
C ASN A 31 6.07 14.12 -3.43
N GLY A 32 7.16 13.67 -2.80
CA GLY A 32 7.86 14.43 -1.77
C GLY A 32 7.07 14.64 -0.48
N LEU A 33 5.97 13.90 -0.26
CA LEU A 33 5.23 14.00 1.00
C LEU A 33 6.05 13.41 2.15
N SER A 34 6.25 14.20 3.20
CA SER A 34 6.92 13.73 4.42
C SER A 34 5.96 12.90 5.27
N LEU A 35 6.26 11.60 5.42
CA LEU A 35 5.54 10.71 6.34
C LEU A 35 5.50 11.28 7.77
N SER A 36 6.59 11.90 8.22
CA SER A 36 6.69 12.50 9.55
C SER A 36 5.68 13.63 9.73
N ASP A 37 5.53 14.47 8.71
CA ASP A 37 4.59 15.60 8.75
C ASP A 37 3.15 15.14 8.69
N LEU A 38 2.86 14.12 7.87
CA LEU A 38 1.53 13.51 7.80
C LEU A 38 1.13 12.89 9.15
N LEU A 39 2.03 12.12 9.77
CA LEU A 39 1.79 11.51 11.08
C LEU A 39 1.61 12.58 12.17
N ARG A 40 2.43 13.63 12.15
CA ARG A 40 2.30 14.76 13.08
C ARG A 40 0.97 15.50 12.91
N LYS A 41 0.57 15.82 11.67
CA LYS A 41 -0.70 16.50 11.38
C LYS A 41 -1.93 15.67 11.75
N ALA A 42 -1.82 14.35 11.63
CA ALA A 42 -2.89 13.42 11.98
C ALA A 42 -2.93 13.06 13.48
N ASP A 43 -1.99 13.55 14.28
CA ASP A 43 -1.77 13.14 15.68
C ASP A 43 -1.62 11.62 15.84
N ILE A 44 -0.84 10.99 14.94
CA ILE A 44 -0.62 9.55 14.94
C ILE A 44 0.81 9.25 15.40
N PRO A 45 0.98 8.54 16.53
CA PRO A 45 2.29 8.08 16.94
C PRO A 45 2.91 7.17 15.88
N ARG A 46 4.19 7.41 15.52
CA ARG A 46 4.94 6.56 14.57
C ARG A 46 4.83 5.06 14.89
N PRO A 47 4.92 4.60 16.16
CA PRO A 47 4.77 3.18 16.47
C PRO A 47 3.42 2.60 16.06
N SER A 48 2.34 3.39 16.18
CA SER A 48 0.99 2.97 15.78
C SER A 48 0.90 2.76 14.28
N PHE A 49 1.42 3.70 13.48
CA PHE A 49 1.51 3.52 12.02
C PHE A 49 2.35 2.29 11.63
N TYR A 50 3.48 2.06 12.30
CA TYR A 50 4.31 0.90 12.01
C TYR A 50 3.65 -0.42 12.37
N LYS A 51 2.79 -0.45 13.41
CA LYS A 51 1.95 -1.63 13.70
C LYS A 51 0.98 -1.90 12.56
N VAL A 52 0.34 -0.86 12.01
CA VAL A 52 -0.59 -0.99 10.88
C VAL A 52 0.08 -1.57 9.65
N ILE A 53 1.18 -0.99 9.16
CA ILE A 53 1.84 -1.50 7.94
C ILE A 53 2.45 -2.91 8.12
N LYS A 54 2.68 -3.34 9.35
CA LYS A 54 3.15 -4.69 9.69
C LYS A 54 2.01 -5.68 9.91
N GLY A 55 0.74 -5.25 9.80
CA GLY A 55 -0.45 -6.07 10.09
C GLY A 55 -0.56 -6.47 11.57
N LYS A 56 0.02 -5.68 12.49
CA LYS A 56 0.03 -5.93 13.94
C LYS A 56 -0.97 -5.05 14.71
N SER A 57 -1.86 -4.35 14.00
CA SER A 57 -2.95 -3.54 14.58
C SER A 57 -4.28 -4.28 14.42
N SER A 58 -5.27 -3.93 15.25
CA SER A 58 -6.65 -4.36 14.98
C SER A 58 -7.17 -3.75 13.68
N LEU A 59 -8.21 -4.36 13.09
CA LEU A 59 -8.83 -3.87 11.85
C LEU A 59 -9.38 -2.45 12.01
N ILE A 60 -10.11 -2.19 13.09
CA ILE A 60 -10.65 -0.87 13.43
C ILE A 60 -9.52 0.17 13.50
N GLN A 61 -8.43 -0.14 14.22
CA GLN A 61 -7.30 0.78 14.35
C GLN A 61 -6.60 1.02 13.00
N ALA A 62 -6.48 -0.02 12.17
CA ALA A 62 -5.88 0.09 10.85
C ALA A 62 -6.69 1.01 9.93
N GLU A 63 -8.01 0.84 9.92
CA GLU A 63 -8.94 1.69 9.15
C GLU A 63 -8.92 3.13 9.64
N GLU A 64 -9.01 3.35 10.95
CA GLU A 64 -9.02 4.70 11.54
C GLU A 64 -7.74 5.47 11.19
N ILE A 65 -6.56 4.87 11.42
CA ILE A 65 -5.26 5.47 11.11
C ILE A 65 -5.15 5.78 9.62
N THR A 66 -5.59 4.84 8.79
CA THR A 66 -5.50 4.99 7.33
C THR A 66 -6.43 6.10 6.85
N GLN A 67 -7.66 6.16 7.33
CA GLN A 67 -8.62 7.20 6.96
C GLN A 67 -8.15 8.58 7.39
N LYS A 68 -7.62 8.71 8.62
CA LYS A 68 -7.02 9.98 9.12
C LYS A 68 -5.91 10.48 8.20
N LEU A 69 -5.03 9.58 7.75
CA LEU A 69 -3.93 9.93 6.85
C LEU A 69 -4.42 10.29 5.46
N MET A 70 -5.40 9.56 4.91
CA MET A 70 -5.98 9.86 3.61
C MET A 70 -6.64 11.25 3.61
N ASN A 71 -7.39 11.61 4.65
CA ASN A 71 -8.05 12.91 4.76
C ASN A 71 -7.08 14.12 4.68
N LEU A 72 -5.78 13.92 4.94
CA LEU A 72 -4.75 14.95 4.83
C LEU A 72 -4.14 15.06 3.44
N ILE A 73 -4.37 14.08 2.57
CA ILE A 73 -3.90 14.12 1.19
C ILE A 73 -4.84 15.03 0.38
N PRO A 74 -4.31 15.97 -0.42
CA PRO A 74 -5.14 16.83 -1.26
C PRO A 74 -5.97 16.06 -2.29
N GLN A 75 -7.25 16.45 -2.47
CA GLN A 75 -8.20 15.77 -3.36
C GLN A 75 -7.74 15.64 -4.83
N HIS A 76 -6.98 16.60 -5.36
CA HIS A 76 -6.47 16.51 -6.73
C HIS A 76 -5.50 15.33 -6.94
N ASN A 77 -4.85 14.84 -5.88
CA ASN A 77 -3.98 13.66 -5.95
C ASN A 77 -4.78 12.35 -6.06
N TYR A 78 -6.10 12.38 -5.82
CA TYR A 78 -6.96 11.20 -5.89
C TYR A 78 -7.32 10.77 -7.31
N ILE A 79 -7.16 11.65 -8.29
CA ILE A 79 -7.35 11.31 -9.70
C ILE A 79 -6.31 10.25 -10.10
N TYR A 80 -5.06 10.42 -9.66
CA TYR A 80 -3.98 9.46 -9.85
C TYR A 80 -4.18 8.16 -9.03
N VAL A 81 -4.82 8.24 -7.86
CA VAL A 81 -5.17 7.08 -7.01
C VAL A 81 -6.06 6.10 -7.75
N LYS A 82 -7.11 6.61 -8.40
CA LYS A 82 -8.10 5.75 -9.06
C LYS A 82 -7.45 4.98 -10.20
N GLN A 83 -6.68 5.67 -11.04
CA GLN A 83 -5.96 5.08 -12.16
C GLN A 83 -4.86 4.11 -11.72
N ALA A 84 -4.03 4.49 -10.72
CA ALA A 84 -2.96 3.63 -10.22
C ALA A 84 -3.50 2.35 -9.56
N ASN A 85 -4.61 2.45 -8.83
CA ASN A 85 -5.23 1.27 -8.23
C ASN A 85 -5.92 0.40 -9.28
N GLU A 86 -6.56 0.96 -10.31
CA GLU A 86 -7.10 0.15 -11.41
C GLU A 86 -6.00 -0.63 -12.15
N ILE A 87 -4.81 -0.04 -12.28
CA ILE A 87 -3.63 -0.73 -12.84
C ILE A 87 -3.13 -1.84 -11.91
N LEU A 88 -3.05 -1.57 -10.60
CA LEU A 88 -2.61 -2.56 -9.61
C LEU A 88 -3.61 -3.70 -9.45
N ASP A 89 -4.90 -3.41 -9.42
CA ASP A 89 -6.00 -4.39 -9.33
C ASP A 89 -5.94 -5.33 -10.56
N LYS A 90 -5.75 -4.77 -11.77
CA LYS A 90 -5.52 -5.55 -13.00
C LYS A 90 -4.24 -6.40 -12.93
N ALA A 91 -3.16 -5.85 -12.40
CA ALA A 91 -1.89 -6.57 -12.28
C ALA A 91 -1.98 -7.72 -11.25
N GLU A 92 -2.70 -7.55 -10.14
CA GLU A 92 -2.96 -8.61 -9.17
C GLU A 92 -3.89 -9.69 -9.76
N GLU A 93 -4.89 -9.32 -10.55
CA GLU A 93 -5.76 -10.28 -11.26
C GLU A 93 -4.97 -11.12 -12.27
N VAL A 94 -4.06 -10.50 -13.02
CA VAL A 94 -3.17 -11.21 -13.96
C VAL A 94 -2.17 -12.08 -13.20
N SER A 95 -1.56 -11.58 -12.12
CA SER A 95 -0.62 -12.35 -11.30
C SER A 95 -1.26 -13.53 -10.57
N GLY A 96 -2.54 -13.45 -10.21
CA GLY A 96 -3.29 -14.55 -9.61
C GLY A 96 -3.69 -15.65 -10.61
N LYS A 97 -3.62 -15.37 -11.92
CA LYS A 97 -3.86 -16.34 -13.00
C LYS A 97 -2.58 -17.01 -13.51
N VAL A 98 -1.40 -16.49 -13.18
CA VAL A 98 -0.13 -17.11 -13.54
C VAL A 98 0.32 -18.04 -12.41
N ASP A 99 -0.01 -19.32 -12.55
CA ASP A 99 0.51 -20.39 -11.73
C ASP A 99 2.01 -20.56 -12.05
N LEU A 100 2.86 -19.77 -11.38
CA LEU A 100 4.32 -19.82 -11.55
C LEU A 100 4.87 -21.11 -10.89
N LYS A 101 4.67 -22.25 -11.56
CA LYS A 101 5.49 -23.44 -11.30
C LYS A 101 6.92 -23.13 -11.75
N SER A 102 7.75 -22.73 -10.79
CA SER A 102 9.18 -22.57 -10.97
C SER A 102 9.80 -23.94 -11.24
N HIS A 103 9.97 -24.27 -12.52
CA HIS A 103 10.99 -25.21 -12.96
C HIS A 103 12.02 -24.45 -13.78
N GLY A 104 13.29 -24.78 -13.53
CA GLY A 104 14.47 -24.04 -13.93
C GLY A 104 14.39 -23.37 -15.31
N ASN A 105 14.64 -22.06 -15.30
CA ASN A 105 15.24 -21.26 -16.37
C ASN A 105 14.57 -21.16 -17.74
N LYS A 106 13.31 -21.56 -17.97
CA LYS A 106 12.53 -21.08 -19.13
C LYS A 106 11.04 -20.96 -18.79
N ALA A 107 10.50 -19.74 -18.79
CA ALA A 107 9.06 -19.53 -18.79
C ALA A 107 8.52 -19.80 -20.19
N ILE A 108 7.73 -20.87 -20.35
CA ILE A 108 6.95 -21.15 -21.56
C ILE A 108 5.54 -20.63 -21.29
N ILE A 109 5.08 -19.66 -22.09
CA ILE A 109 3.69 -19.21 -22.09
C ILE A 109 2.91 -20.23 -22.92
N SER A 110 2.02 -21.00 -22.28
CA SER A 110 1.06 -21.88 -22.95
C SER A 110 -0.31 -21.22 -22.85
N GLU A 111 -0.83 -20.75 -23.98
CA GLU A 111 -2.23 -20.39 -24.13
C GLU A 111 -3.05 -21.69 -24.25
N ARG A 112 -4.27 -21.69 -23.70
CA ARG A 112 -5.23 -22.79 -23.78
C ARG A 112 -6.53 -22.27 -24.34
#